data_AF-A0A3B1E5H5-F1
#
_entry.id   AF-A0A3B1E5H5-F1
#
_cell.length_a   1.000
_cell.length_b   1.000
_cell.length_c   1.000
_cell.angle_alpha   90.00
_cell.angle_beta   90.00
_cell.angle_gamma   90.00
#
_symmetry.space_group_name_H-M   'P 1'
#
loop_
_entity.id
_entity.type
_entity.pdbx_description
1 polymer ?
#
loop_
_entity_poly.entity_id
_entity_poly.type
_entity_poly.pdbx_seq_one_letter_code
_entity_poly.pdbx_strand_id
1 'polypeptide(L)'
;MLKHQNIIKRLDHLQDNNIIEYFKYENMKDKEHKFCTLYKNNTKCHDMENLNCYLCACPHFRVTSSKSYCAIDSKDGGFVKDKNGFIHQDCSNCTIPHEDIFIKNNFSKNWALVMKDVI
;
A
#
# COMPACT_ATOMS: atom_id res chain seq x y z
N MET A 1 2.33 7.11 7.01
CA MET A 1 1.22 8.10 6.99
C MET A 1 1.69 9.52 6.64
N LEU A 2 2.51 10.19 7.45
CA LEU A 2 2.87 11.61 7.23
C LEU A 2 3.47 11.90 5.85
N LYS A 3 4.42 11.07 5.38
CA LYS A 3 5.01 11.24 4.03
C LYS A 3 3.96 11.15 2.92
N HIS A 4 3.06 10.16 2.99
CA HIS A 4 1.97 9.99 2.04
C HIS A 4 1.03 11.21 2.06
N GLN A 5 0.62 11.64 3.24
CA GLN A 5 -0.25 12.81 3.41
C GLN A 5 0.39 14.09 2.84
N ASN A 6 1.70 14.28 3.01
CA ASN A 6 2.40 15.44 2.46
C ASN A 6 2.40 15.44 0.92
N ILE A 7 2.56 14.27 0.30
CA ILE A 7 2.45 14.14 -1.16
C ILE A 7 1.02 14.50 -1.59
N ILE A 8 0.01 13.91 -0.96
CA ILE A 8 -1.39 14.19 -1.30
C ILE A 8 -1.74 15.67 -1.17
N LYS A 9 -1.33 16.34 -0.07
CA LYS A 9 -1.52 17.79 0.11
C LYS A 9 -0.93 18.61 -1.04
N ARG A 10 0.24 18.21 -1.52
CA ARG A 10 0.94 18.90 -2.62
C ARG A 10 0.26 18.67 -3.97
N LEU A 11 -0.41 17.53 -4.14
CA LEU A 11 -1.12 17.12 -5.34
C LEU A 11 -2.63 17.38 -5.27
N ASP A 12 -3.14 18.03 -4.23
CA ASP A 12 -4.59 18.15 -3.97
C ASP A 12 -5.35 18.88 -5.09
N HIS A 13 -4.64 19.75 -5.83
CA HIS A 13 -5.13 20.46 -7.01
C HIS A 13 -5.35 19.55 -8.25
N LEU A 14 -4.83 18.32 -8.24
CA LEU A 14 -4.97 17.37 -9.34
C LEU A 14 -6.26 16.56 -9.22
N GLN A 15 -6.69 16.03 -10.37
CA GLN A 15 -7.76 15.03 -10.46
C GLN A 15 -7.28 13.69 -9.91
N ASP A 16 -8.20 12.89 -9.37
CA ASP A 16 -7.90 11.63 -8.68
C ASP A 16 -7.06 10.67 -9.53
N ASN A 17 -7.41 10.50 -10.81
CA ASN A 17 -6.64 9.66 -11.73
C ASN A 17 -5.19 10.13 -11.91
N ASN A 18 -4.94 11.44 -11.89
CA ASN A 18 -3.59 11.99 -12.00
C ASN A 18 -2.79 11.76 -10.71
N ILE A 19 -3.46 11.78 -9.55
CA ILE A 19 -2.84 11.42 -8.27
C ILE A 19 -2.50 9.93 -8.28
N ILE A 20 -3.43 9.07 -8.69
CA ILE A 20 -3.19 7.61 -8.77
C ILE A 20 -2.01 7.31 -9.71
N GLU A 21 -1.95 7.96 -10.87
CA GLU A 21 -0.82 7.82 -11.82
C GLU A 21 0.50 8.30 -11.19
N TYR A 22 0.47 9.40 -10.44
CA TYR A 22 1.65 9.92 -9.74
C TYR A 22 2.24 8.88 -8.77
N PHE A 23 1.38 8.06 -8.15
CA PHE A 23 1.81 7.05 -7.20
C PHE A 23 2.36 5.76 -7.82
N LYS A 24 2.39 5.63 -9.16
CA LYS A 24 3.11 4.53 -9.81
C LYS A 24 4.58 4.52 -9.44
N TYR A 25 5.15 3.32 -9.30
CA TYR A 25 6.52 3.10 -8.84
C TYR A 25 7.55 3.96 -9.58
N GLU A 26 7.50 4.02 -10.92
CA GLU A 26 8.47 4.81 -11.70
C GLU A 26 8.38 6.30 -11.35
N ASN A 27 7.16 6.84 -11.24
CA ASN A 27 6.95 8.23 -10.83
C ASN A 27 7.41 8.50 -9.39
N MET A 28 7.06 7.61 -8.46
CA MET A 28 7.41 7.75 -7.05
C MET A 28 8.91 7.61 -6.81
N LYS A 29 9.57 6.70 -7.51
CA LYS A 29 11.01 6.51 -7.41
C LYS A 29 11.78 7.76 -7.85
N ASP A 30 11.35 8.38 -8.95
CA ASP A 30 12.00 9.56 -9.53
C ASP A 30 11.69 10.84 -8.75
N LYS A 31 10.43 11.03 -8.35
CA LYS A 31 9.97 12.29 -7.74
C LYS A 31 10.03 12.27 -6.20
N GLU A 32 9.98 11.09 -5.58
CA GLU A 32 9.81 10.90 -4.14
C GLU A 32 10.85 9.91 -3.56
N HIS A 33 12.12 10.01 -3.98
CA HIS A 33 13.21 9.09 -3.61
C HIS A 33 13.39 8.81 -2.11
N LYS A 34 12.94 9.72 -1.22
CA LYS A 34 13.01 9.58 0.24
C LYS A 34 11.75 8.94 0.85
N PHE A 35 10.73 8.64 0.05
CA PHE A 35 9.48 8.05 0.49
C PHE A 35 9.69 6.60 0.96
N CYS A 36 10.29 5.77 0.10
CA CYS A 36 10.58 4.36 0.34
C CYS A 36 12.08 4.08 0.18
N THR A 37 12.63 3.20 1.01
CA THR A 37 14.05 2.78 0.91
C THR A 37 14.33 2.00 -0.36
N LEU A 38 13.35 1.25 -0.87
CA LEU A 38 13.51 0.43 -2.08
C LEU A 38 13.75 1.27 -3.34
N TYR A 39 13.26 2.51 -3.37
CA TYR A 39 13.49 3.44 -4.48
C TYR A 39 14.98 3.77 -4.63
N LYS A 40 15.72 3.83 -3.51
CA LYS A 40 17.18 4.04 -3.51
C LYS A 40 17.93 2.90 -4.16
N ASN A 41 17.41 1.69 -4.00
CA ASN A 41 18.00 0.46 -4.51
C ASN A 41 17.45 0.10 -5.90
N ASN A 42 16.63 0.96 -6.50
CA ASN A 42 15.97 0.71 -7.78
C ASN A 42 15.24 -0.65 -7.81
N THR A 43 14.60 -1.02 -6.70
CA THR A 43 13.95 -2.32 -6.52
C THR A 43 12.45 -2.13 -6.27
N LYS A 44 11.63 -2.98 -6.90
CA LYS A 44 10.17 -3.06 -6.67
C LYS A 44 9.88 -3.96 -5.45
N CYS A 45 8.82 -3.68 -4.70
CA CYS A 45 8.39 -4.55 -3.59
C CYS A 45 7.66 -5.81 -4.06
N HIS A 46 6.94 -5.71 -5.19
CA HIS A 46 6.32 -6.84 -5.88
C HIS A 46 6.73 -6.81 -7.35
N ASP A 47 6.98 -7.99 -7.90
CA ASP A 47 7.29 -8.13 -9.32
C ASP A 47 6.00 -8.06 -10.15
N MET A 48 5.63 -6.84 -10.53
CA MET A 48 4.50 -6.56 -11.40
C MET A 48 4.81 -5.38 -12.31
N GLU A 49 4.21 -5.40 -13.50
CA GLU A 49 4.40 -4.37 -14.53
C GLU A 49 3.95 -3.00 -14.00
N ASN A 50 2.70 -2.91 -13.54
CA ASN A 50 2.03 -1.67 -13.12
C ASN A 50 1.97 -1.51 -11.59
N LEU A 51 3.12 -1.56 -10.91
CA LEU A 51 3.20 -1.39 -9.47
C LEU A 51 2.80 0.04 -9.05
N ASN A 52 1.69 0.18 -8.33
CA ASN A 52 1.23 1.45 -7.78
C ASN A 52 1.37 1.50 -6.25
N CYS A 53 1.97 2.57 -5.71
CA CYS A 53 2.33 2.66 -4.31
C CYS A 53 1.29 3.41 -3.44
N TYR A 54 0.15 3.83 -4.00
CA TYR A 54 -0.84 4.64 -3.27
C TYR A 54 -1.48 3.89 -2.08
N LEU A 55 -1.95 2.65 -2.30
CA LEU A 55 -2.41 1.77 -1.22
C LEU A 55 -1.35 0.75 -0.80
N CYS A 56 -0.06 1.13 -0.82
CA CYS A 56 1.02 0.23 -0.40
C CYS A 56 0.80 -0.38 1.00
N ALA A 57 0.09 0.32 1.90
CA ALA A 57 -0.53 -0.33 3.05
C ALA A 57 -1.95 -0.75 2.68
N CYS A 58 -2.22 -2.06 2.76
CA CYS A 58 -3.49 -2.63 2.34
C CYS A 58 -4.64 -2.24 3.29
N PRO A 59 -5.78 -1.73 2.79
CA PRO A 59 -6.93 -1.38 3.63
C PRO A 59 -7.66 -2.59 4.20
N HIS A 60 -7.34 -3.81 3.75
CA HIS A 60 -7.88 -5.07 4.27
C HIS A 60 -6.99 -5.72 5.33
N PHE A 61 -5.85 -5.12 5.68
CA PHE A 61 -5.02 -5.63 6.77
C PHE A 61 -5.71 -5.39 8.12
N ARG A 62 -5.70 -6.40 9.00
CA ARG A 62 -6.27 -6.35 10.35
C ARG A 62 -5.28 -6.95 11.34
N VAL A 63 -5.29 -6.47 12.57
CA VAL A 63 -4.57 -7.09 13.69
C VAL A 63 -5.48 -7.29 14.91
N THR A 64 -5.26 -8.41 15.58
CA THR A 64 -5.82 -8.75 16.89
C THR A 64 -4.68 -8.85 17.91
N SER A 65 -5.01 -9.15 19.16
CA SER A 65 -4.00 -9.38 20.20
C SER A 65 -3.04 -10.54 19.91
N SER A 66 -3.40 -11.46 19.01
CA SER A 66 -2.64 -12.70 18.76
C SER A 66 -2.24 -12.93 17.30
N LYS A 67 -2.85 -12.22 16.34
CA LYS A 67 -2.51 -12.34 14.92
C LYS A 67 -2.80 -11.09 14.12
N SER A 68 -2.09 -10.90 13.01
CA SER A 68 -2.59 -10.13 11.88
C SER A 68 -3.20 -11.04 10.82
N TYR A 69 -4.14 -10.51 10.04
CA TYR A 69 -4.85 -11.28 9.01
C TYR A 69 -5.38 -10.38 7.88
N CYS A 70 -5.69 -11.01 6.75
CA CYS A 70 -6.38 -10.39 5.63
C CYS A 70 -7.91 -10.47 5.83
N ALA A 71 -8.60 -9.32 5.83
CA ALA A 71 -10.05 -9.25 6.02
C ALA A 71 -10.86 -9.88 4.87
N ILE A 72 -10.25 -10.02 3.69
CA ILE A 72 -10.89 -10.59 2.49
C ILE A 72 -10.37 -12.00 2.16
N ASP A 73 -9.52 -12.56 3.03
CA ASP A 73 -8.95 -13.90 2.87
C ASP A 73 -8.36 -14.13 1.46
N SER A 74 -7.50 -13.20 1.01
CA SER A 74 -6.87 -13.32 -0.31
C SER A 74 -6.09 -14.62 -0.40
N LYS A 75 -6.30 -15.35 -1.51
CA LYS A 75 -5.59 -16.59 -1.84
C LYS A 75 -4.06 -16.44 -1.90
N ASP A 76 -3.58 -15.21 -2.14
CA ASP A 76 -2.16 -14.89 -2.25
C ASP A 76 -1.56 -14.44 -0.89
N GLY A 77 -2.37 -14.48 0.18
CA GLY A 77 -1.92 -14.27 1.54
C GLY A 77 -1.31 -15.53 2.16
N GLY A 78 -0.40 -15.33 3.11
CA GLY A 78 0.20 -16.39 3.92
C GLY A 78 0.28 -16.00 5.40
N PHE A 79 0.92 -16.85 6.20
CA PHE A 79 1.14 -16.59 7.63
C PHE A 79 2.54 -17.01 8.07
N VAL A 80 3.15 -16.18 8.93
CA VAL A 80 4.44 -16.47 9.56
C VAL A 80 4.30 -16.31 11.06
N LYS A 81 4.68 -17.35 11.83
CA LYS A 81 4.64 -17.30 13.29
C LYS A 81 5.97 -16.80 13.84
N ASP A 82 5.94 -15.80 14.73
CA ASP A 82 7.15 -15.35 15.41
C ASP A 82 7.50 -16.21 16.64
N LYS A 83 8.66 -15.92 17.24
CA LYS A 83 9.17 -16.66 18.41
C LYS A 83 8.29 -16.54 19.65
N ASN A 84 7.48 -15.48 19.74
CA ASN A 84 6.58 -15.21 20.87
C ASN A 84 5.18 -15.79 20.63
N GLY A 85 4.95 -16.40 19.47
CA GLY A 85 3.71 -17.07 19.12
C GLY A 85 2.68 -16.20 18.40
N PHE A 86 2.99 -14.94 18.12
CA PHE A 86 2.12 -14.07 17.32
C PHE A 86 2.17 -14.50 15.85
N ILE A 87 1.02 -14.50 15.18
CA ILE A 87 0.88 -14.88 13.78
C ILE A 87 0.85 -13.63 12.92
N HIS A 88 1.87 -13.45 12.08
CA HIS A 88 1.97 -12.35 11.13
C HIS A 88 1.33 -12.74 9.80
N GLN A 89 0.45 -11.89 9.29
CA GLN A 89 -0.03 -11.98 7.91
C GLN A 89 1.14 -11.71 6.97
N ASP A 90 1.41 -12.64 6.07
CA ASP A 90 2.32 -12.47 4.95
C ASP A 90 1.53 -12.04 3.71
N CYS A 91 1.93 -10.93 3.11
CA CYS A 91 1.31 -10.38 1.90
C CYS A 91 2.31 -10.37 0.73
N SER A 92 3.48 -11.00 0.85
CA SER A 92 4.58 -10.86 -0.10
C SER A 92 4.21 -11.27 -1.53
N ASN A 93 3.24 -12.18 -1.69
CA ASN A 93 2.74 -12.65 -2.99
C ASN A 93 1.47 -11.92 -3.47
N CYS A 94 0.91 -11.00 -2.69
CA CYS A 94 -0.37 -10.36 -3.00
C CYS A 94 -0.18 -9.02 -3.70
N THR A 95 -0.84 -8.83 -4.85
CA THR A 95 -0.75 -7.59 -5.65
C THR A 95 -1.96 -6.69 -5.53
N ILE A 96 -3.08 -7.16 -4.97
CA ILE A 96 -4.37 -6.46 -4.87
C ILE A 96 -4.23 -4.97 -4.49
N PRO A 97 -3.56 -4.58 -3.38
CA PRO A 97 -3.46 -3.18 -3.00
C PRO A 97 -2.67 -2.30 -3.98
N HIS A 98 -1.92 -2.91 -4.90
CA HIS A 98 -1.09 -2.23 -5.88
C HIS A 98 -1.73 -2.13 -7.27
N GLU A 99 -2.88 -2.77 -7.49
CA GLU A 99 -3.57 -2.76 -8.77
C GLU A 99 -4.34 -1.46 -8.98
N ASP A 100 -4.19 -0.85 -10.15
CA ASP A 100 -4.84 0.43 -10.48
C ASP A 100 -6.37 0.36 -10.33
N ILE A 101 -6.99 -0.77 -10.69
CA ILE A 101 -8.44 -0.97 -10.57
C ILE A 101 -8.86 -0.97 -9.09
N PHE A 102 -8.14 -1.71 -8.25
CA PHE A 102 -8.41 -1.77 -6.83
C PHE A 102 -8.24 -0.39 -6.18
N ILE A 103 -7.17 0.32 -6.53
CA ILE A 103 -6.91 1.68 -6.03
C ILE A 103 -8.02 2.64 -6.45
N LYS A 104 -8.42 2.65 -7.72
CA LYS A 104 -9.50 3.51 -8.23
C LYS A 104 -10.81 3.30 -7.48
N ASN A 105 -11.17 2.04 -7.21
CA ASN A 105 -12.39 1.70 -6.51
C ASN A 105 -12.38 2.07 -5.01
N ASN A 106 -11.20 2.31 -4.44
CA ASN A 106 -11.02 2.60 -3.01
C ASN A 106 -10.32 3.94 -2.75
N PHE A 107 -10.22 4.81 -3.77
CA PHE A 107 -9.44 6.04 -3.69
C PHE A 107 -10.12 7.09 -2.80
N SER A 108 -9.32 7.78 -1.99
CA SER A 108 -9.74 9.04 -1.36
C SER A 108 -8.53 9.91 -1.05
N LYS A 109 -8.57 11.20 -1.41
CA LYS A 109 -7.54 12.15 -0.96
C LYS A 109 -7.39 12.15 0.57
N ASN A 110 -8.45 11.81 1.31
CA ASN A 110 -8.35 11.53 2.73
C ASN A 110 -8.02 10.05 2.99
N TRP A 111 -6.73 9.73 2.97
CA TRP A 111 -6.22 8.36 3.16
C TRP A 111 -6.69 7.71 4.48
N ALA A 112 -6.96 8.51 5.52
CA ALA A 112 -7.48 7.99 6.78
C ALA A 112 -8.88 7.38 6.63
N LEU A 113 -9.69 7.85 5.68
CA LEU A 113 -10.98 7.23 5.38
C LEU A 113 -10.81 5.85 4.72
N VAL A 114 -9.81 5.70 3.85
CA VAL A 114 -9.51 4.43 3.19
C VAL A 114 -9.00 3.39 4.20
N MET A 115 -8.20 3.85 5.16
CA MET A 115 -7.55 3.01 6.16
C MET A 115 -8.34 2.89 7.47
N LYS A 116 -9.59 3.39 7.52
CA LYS A 116 -10.38 3.53 8.77
C LYS A 116 -10.57 2.20 9.52
N ASP A 117 -10.58 1.09 8.79
CA ASP A 117 -10.82 -0.25 9.33
C ASP A 117 -9.51 -1.02 9.57
N VAL A 118 -8.35 -0.41 9.28
CA VAL A 118 -7.04 -0.99 9.61
C VAL A 118 -6.76 -0.69 11.07
N ILE A 119 -6.94 -1.71 11.90
CA ILE A 119 -6.77 -1.68 13.36
C ILE A 119 -5.78 -2.76 13.72
#